data_AF-A0A4Q7VLY0-F1
#
_entry.id   AF-A0A4Q7VLY0-F1
#
_cell.length_a   1.000
_cell.length_b   1.000
_cell.length_c   1.000
_cell.angle_alpha   90.00
_cell.angle_beta   90.00
_cell.angle_gamma   90.00
#
_symmetry.space_group_name_H-M   'P 1'
#
loop_
_entity.id
_entity.type
_entity.pdbx_description
1 polymer ?
#
loop_
_entity_poly.entity_id
_entity_poly.type
_entity_poly.pdbx_seq_one_letter_code
_entity_poly.pdbx_strand_id
1 'polypeptide(L)'
;MSEQNSDLLKGILKTYSAKNVIMTKNAFIFNTNKCVGCMACVVGCSIENGTSLQVNWREVNCHNKIKHPGLPAFHFSLACNHCEEAPCMKNCPALAYTRDKETGAIIHHAEACIGCKYCTWACPYDAPKFNPKTQVVEKCNFCVDRISEGKQPACVQACPVGALSFGQEEVNEENHLTPGFVNKGIKPAIQLIPLRDEHRKPQIENTDAIEIDTKKLESYLPQSESKISLDKEWTLVLFTLAVAGLVSWQASHQFGMIEMPLIPFAIASILAIALSSLHIGKKLRMWRFILNLKGSWLSREIFSFSAFLGLTGLQIITENQMFGYAAMAFGLFSLISVDRVYKFLKRKDELACHSAMVSLTAMLLFAWLSNISIFIELIILLKGSMYIWRKGVLKKKKQLWFPVLSVCRILCLLVPYILWDLGWITILPVYLLITLTGELIDRAEFYYESDVVTPKDELRMMN
;
A
#
# COMPACT_ATOMS: atom_id res chain seq x y z
N MET A 1 18.64 21.79 60.98
CA MET A 1 18.94 20.53 60.25
C MET A 1 17.88 20.27 59.16
N SER A 2 17.46 21.30 58.40
CA SER A 2 16.25 21.21 57.56
C SER A 2 16.17 22.17 56.36
N GLU A 3 17.28 22.70 55.84
CA GLU A 3 17.25 23.49 54.58
C GLU A 3 18.38 23.11 53.61
N GLN A 4 19.56 22.71 54.09
CA GLN A 4 20.68 22.30 53.22
C GLN A 4 20.49 20.95 52.48
N ASN A 5 19.54 20.10 52.89
CA ASN A 5 19.24 18.83 52.20
C ASN A 5 18.17 18.97 51.09
N SER A 6 17.44 20.09 51.01
CA SER A 6 16.45 20.35 49.93
C SER A 6 17.15 20.64 48.60
N ASP A 7 18.24 21.40 48.64
CA ASP A 7 18.85 21.96 47.43
C ASP A 7 19.84 20.98 46.79
N LEU A 8 20.41 20.05 47.59
CA LEU A 8 21.20 18.93 47.07
C LEU A 8 20.32 17.94 46.29
N LEU A 9 19.09 17.68 46.74
CA LEU A 9 18.12 16.82 46.06
C LEU A 9 17.55 17.46 44.79
N LYS A 10 17.31 18.79 44.79
CA LYS A 10 16.90 19.54 43.59
C LYS A 10 18.03 19.66 42.55
N GLY A 11 19.30 19.63 42.98
CA GLY A 11 20.46 19.58 42.09
C GLY A 11 20.68 18.21 41.43
N ILE A 12 20.50 17.12 42.20
CA ILE A 12 20.66 15.74 41.70
C ILE A 12 19.52 15.34 40.74
N LEU A 13 18.30 15.83 40.95
CA LEU A 13 17.16 15.61 40.04
C LEU A 13 17.21 16.45 38.75
N LYS A 14 18.09 17.46 38.66
CA LYS A 14 18.26 18.30 37.45
C LYS A 14 19.44 17.94 36.57
N THR A 15 20.34 17.08 37.04
CA THR A 15 21.57 16.72 36.30
C THR A 15 21.68 15.24 35.90
N TYR A 16 20.78 14.36 36.38
CA TYR A 16 20.65 13.01 35.85
C TYR A 16 19.53 12.91 34.82
N SER A 17 19.95 12.79 33.56
CA SER A 17 19.20 12.31 32.40
C SER A 17 18.30 13.29 31.63
N ALA A 18 18.95 14.31 31.07
CA ALA A 18 18.54 14.92 29.79
C ALA A 18 19.02 14.11 28.56
N LYS A 19 19.17 12.78 28.67
CA LYS A 19 19.43 11.86 27.55
C LYS A 19 18.75 10.51 27.84
N ASN A 20 17.66 10.24 27.13
CA ASN A 20 16.72 9.11 27.22
C ASN A 20 15.55 9.33 28.19
N VAL A 21 14.56 10.12 27.75
CA VAL A 21 13.20 10.03 28.28
C VAL A 21 12.67 8.65 27.91
N ILE A 22 12.59 7.74 28.89
CA ILE A 22 11.88 6.47 28.73
C ILE A 22 10.39 6.83 28.68
N MET A 23 9.87 6.97 27.45
CA MET A 23 8.45 7.15 27.21
C MET A 23 7.79 5.78 27.39
N THR A 24 6.89 5.65 28.36
CA THR A 24 6.04 4.47 28.48
C THR A 24 4.81 4.62 27.58
N LYS A 25 4.52 3.60 26.76
CA LYS A 25 3.36 3.61 25.85
C LYS A 25 2.57 2.33 25.96
N ASN A 26 1.26 2.43 25.86
CA ASN A 26 0.41 1.24 25.78
C ASN A 26 0.78 0.41 24.55
N ALA A 27 1.04 -0.88 24.77
CA ALA A 27 1.41 -1.84 23.75
C ALA A 27 0.73 -3.20 24.00
N PHE A 28 0.50 -3.95 22.93
CA PHE A 28 0.22 -5.37 23.05
C PHE A 28 1.52 -6.14 23.29
N ILE A 29 1.51 -7.07 24.24
CA ILE A 29 2.63 -8.00 24.43
C ILE A 29 2.12 -9.38 24.05
N PHE A 30 2.76 -10.02 23.07
CA PHE A 30 2.34 -11.32 22.56
C PHE A 30 3.43 -12.37 22.78
N ASN A 31 3.08 -13.42 23.52
CA ASN A 31 3.93 -14.56 23.76
C ASN A 31 3.62 -15.70 22.79
N THR A 32 4.48 -15.82 21.76
CA THR A 32 4.34 -16.82 20.71
C THR A 32 4.40 -18.25 21.27
N ASN A 33 5.15 -18.49 22.35
CA ASN A 33 5.29 -19.82 22.98
C ASN A 33 4.03 -20.29 23.72
N LYS A 34 3.11 -19.38 24.04
CA LYS A 34 1.87 -19.71 24.75
C LYS A 34 0.67 -19.84 23.81
N CYS A 35 0.75 -19.31 22.59
CA CYS A 35 -0.41 -19.21 21.72
C CYS A 35 -0.77 -20.57 21.10
N VAL A 36 -1.96 -21.08 21.47
CA VAL A 36 -2.51 -22.34 20.96
C VAL A 36 -3.44 -22.18 19.75
N GLY A 37 -3.60 -20.95 19.23
CA GLY A 37 -4.41 -20.70 18.04
C GLY A 37 -5.93 -20.85 18.22
N CYS A 38 -6.44 -20.78 19.45
CA CYS A 38 -7.87 -21.03 19.77
C CYS A 38 -8.87 -19.98 19.26
N MET A 39 -8.40 -18.86 18.69
CA MET A 39 -9.21 -17.75 18.17
C MET A 39 -10.11 -17.02 19.19
N ALA A 40 -10.00 -17.31 20.50
CA ALA A 40 -10.78 -16.61 21.54
C ALA A 40 -10.55 -15.09 21.53
N CYS A 41 -9.33 -14.64 21.21
CA CYS A 41 -9.00 -13.22 21.06
C CYS A 41 -9.74 -12.54 19.88
N VAL A 42 -10.04 -13.28 18.82
CA VAL A 42 -10.82 -12.81 17.66
C VAL A 42 -12.27 -12.67 18.07
N VAL A 43 -12.84 -13.73 18.64
CA VAL A 43 -14.24 -13.76 19.12
C VAL A 43 -14.50 -12.66 20.15
N GLY A 44 -13.63 -12.51 21.15
CA GLY A 44 -13.75 -11.45 22.15
C GLY A 44 -13.69 -10.05 21.54
N CYS A 45 -12.83 -9.82 20.54
CA CYS A 45 -12.78 -8.56 19.81
C CYS A 45 -14.10 -8.29 19.05
N SER A 46 -14.64 -9.31 18.39
CA SER A 46 -15.85 -9.19 17.59
C SER A 46 -17.10 -8.95 18.42
N ILE A 47 -17.24 -9.64 19.56
CA ILE A 47 -18.35 -9.44 20.50
C ILE A 47 -18.33 -8.02 21.06
N GLU A 48 -17.16 -7.55 21.53
CA GLU A 48 -17.01 -6.23 22.12
C GLU A 48 -17.34 -5.10 21.12
N ASN A 49 -16.85 -5.21 19.89
CA ASN A 49 -16.94 -4.12 18.92
C ASN A 49 -18.08 -4.29 17.91
N GLY A 50 -18.88 -5.34 18.04
CA GLY A 50 -19.99 -5.65 17.11
C GLY A 50 -19.54 -5.82 15.66
N THR A 51 -18.33 -6.36 15.43
CA THR A 51 -17.79 -6.50 14.06
C THR A 51 -18.61 -7.50 13.27
N SER A 52 -18.88 -7.23 11.99
CA SER A 52 -19.59 -8.19 11.13
C SER A 52 -18.80 -9.49 10.94
N LEU A 53 -19.48 -10.62 10.69
CA LEU A 53 -18.85 -11.92 10.41
C LEU A 53 -17.84 -11.92 9.24
N GLN A 54 -17.87 -10.89 8.40
CA GLN A 54 -17.00 -10.76 7.23
C GLN A 54 -15.71 -9.98 7.51
N VAL A 55 -15.62 -9.27 8.64
CA VAL A 55 -14.50 -8.35 8.92
C VAL A 55 -14.01 -8.56 10.35
N ASN A 56 -12.85 -9.21 10.48
CA ASN A 56 -12.18 -9.38 11.76
C ASN A 56 -11.14 -8.28 11.96
N TRP A 57 -11.21 -7.57 13.11
CA TRP A 57 -10.22 -6.55 13.46
C TRP A 57 -8.92 -7.12 14.05
N ARG A 58 -8.98 -8.37 14.52
CA ARG A 58 -7.85 -9.17 15.00
C ARG A 58 -7.88 -10.51 14.27
N GLU A 59 -6.74 -11.02 13.85
CA GLU A 59 -6.59 -12.30 13.15
C GLU A 59 -5.57 -13.18 13.84
N VAL A 60 -5.79 -14.50 13.82
CA VAL A 60 -4.81 -15.50 14.22
C VAL A 60 -4.21 -16.14 12.98
N ASN A 61 -2.91 -15.93 12.78
CA ASN A 61 -2.15 -16.47 11.67
C ASN A 61 -1.39 -17.71 12.12
N CYS A 62 -1.72 -18.86 11.53
CA CYS A 62 -1.02 -20.12 11.79
C CYS A 62 -0.02 -20.38 10.67
N HIS A 63 1.23 -20.71 11.01
CA HIS A 63 2.24 -21.11 10.03
C HIS A 63 1.89 -22.48 9.41
N ASN A 64 1.78 -23.52 10.25
CA ASN A 64 1.44 -24.87 9.81
C ASN A 64 -0.08 -25.13 9.88
N LYS A 65 -0.86 -24.53 8.96
CA LYS A 65 -2.33 -24.67 8.92
C LYS A 65 -2.81 -26.12 8.69
N ILE A 66 -2.05 -26.90 7.95
CA ILE A 66 -2.36 -28.30 7.64
C ILE A 66 -1.99 -29.25 8.78
N LYS A 67 -1.33 -28.75 9.84
CA LYS A 67 -0.86 -29.52 11.00
C LYS A 67 0.04 -30.69 10.61
N HIS A 68 0.90 -30.48 9.62
CA HIS A 68 1.85 -31.51 9.19
C HIS A 68 2.88 -31.79 10.31
N PRO A 69 3.11 -33.04 10.74
CA PRO A 69 3.94 -33.36 11.89
C PRO A 69 5.42 -33.00 11.69
N GLY A 70 5.88 -32.93 10.44
CA GLY A 70 7.24 -32.52 10.08
C GLY A 70 7.48 -31.00 10.04
N LEU A 71 6.49 -30.16 10.37
CA LEU A 71 6.60 -28.71 10.35
C LEU A 71 6.31 -28.11 11.73
N PRO A 72 7.03 -27.06 12.16
CA PRO A 72 6.74 -26.37 13.42
C PRO A 72 5.33 -25.78 13.41
N ALA A 73 4.64 -25.82 14.55
CA ALA A 73 3.30 -25.27 14.69
C ALA A 73 3.31 -24.10 15.68
N PHE A 74 3.23 -22.88 15.14
CA PHE A 74 3.12 -21.66 15.91
C PHE A 74 2.06 -20.71 15.32
N HIS A 75 1.61 -19.79 16.18
CA HIS A 75 0.47 -18.92 15.92
C HIS A 75 0.82 -17.47 16.27
N PHE A 76 0.34 -16.54 15.46
CA PHE A 76 0.48 -15.10 15.70
C PHE A 76 -0.88 -14.42 15.72
N SER A 77 -1.23 -13.83 16.87
CA SER A 77 -2.44 -13.02 17.03
C SER A 77 -2.12 -11.56 16.74
N LEU A 78 -2.59 -11.04 15.61
CA LEU A 78 -2.28 -9.70 15.14
C LEU A 78 -3.53 -8.84 15.02
N ALA A 79 -3.39 -7.55 15.28
CA ALA A 79 -4.41 -6.53 15.10
C ALA A 79 -3.75 -5.22 14.62
N CYS A 80 -4.45 -4.08 14.72
CA CYS A 80 -3.80 -2.78 14.60
C CYS A 80 -2.77 -2.61 15.73
N ASN A 81 -1.54 -2.24 15.38
CA ASN A 81 -0.47 -1.99 16.35
C ASN A 81 -0.37 -0.51 16.77
N HIS A 82 -1.36 0.33 16.44
CA HIS A 82 -1.45 1.74 16.85
C HIS A 82 -0.14 2.55 16.75
N CYS A 83 0.62 2.30 15.69
CA CYS A 83 1.99 2.77 15.47
C CYS A 83 2.17 4.27 15.76
N GLU A 84 3.32 4.66 16.28
CA GLU A 84 3.66 6.08 16.52
C GLU A 84 3.77 6.86 15.19
N GLU A 85 4.41 6.27 14.20
CA GLU A 85 4.47 6.83 12.84
C GLU A 85 3.47 6.07 11.96
N ALA A 86 2.17 6.30 12.22
CA ALA A 86 1.07 5.57 11.61
C ALA A 86 0.88 5.93 10.11
N PRO A 87 1.20 5.02 9.17
CA PRO A 87 1.10 5.31 7.74
C PRO A 87 -0.35 5.49 7.29
N CYS A 88 -1.29 4.78 7.91
CA CYS A 88 -2.72 4.90 7.63
C CYS A 88 -3.27 6.29 7.97
N MET A 89 -2.85 6.85 9.12
CA MET A 89 -3.26 8.20 9.54
C MET A 89 -2.61 9.26 8.64
N LYS A 90 -1.29 9.18 8.42
CA LYS A 90 -0.52 10.14 7.61
C LYS A 90 -1.04 10.27 6.18
N ASN A 91 -1.38 9.14 5.55
CA ASN A 91 -1.74 9.08 4.13
C ASN A 91 -3.25 9.19 3.86
N CYS A 92 -4.12 9.19 4.89
CA CYS A 92 -5.56 9.23 4.69
C CYS A 92 -5.98 10.55 4.01
N PRO A 93 -6.58 10.52 2.80
CA PRO A 93 -6.94 11.75 2.08
C PRO A 93 -8.03 12.55 2.81
N ALA A 94 -8.89 11.86 3.54
CA ALA A 94 -10.04 12.43 4.26
C ALA A 94 -9.73 12.81 5.72
N LEU A 95 -8.48 12.65 6.20
CA LEU A 95 -8.12 12.80 7.61
C LEU A 95 -9.10 12.06 8.55
N ALA A 96 -9.49 10.84 8.19
CA ALA A 96 -10.46 10.03 8.95
C ALA A 96 -9.84 9.31 10.15
N TYR A 97 -8.68 9.77 10.63
CA TYR A 97 -7.96 9.16 11.74
C TYR A 97 -7.49 10.24 12.71
N THR A 98 -7.52 9.94 14.00
CA THR A 98 -6.90 10.75 15.05
C THR A 98 -6.02 9.88 15.94
N ARG A 99 -5.11 10.52 16.68
CA ARG A 99 -4.40 9.88 17.78
C ARG A 99 -5.03 10.32 19.09
N ASP A 100 -5.46 9.34 19.88
CA ASP A 100 -5.83 9.56 21.26
C ASP A 100 -4.58 9.91 22.09
N LYS A 101 -4.67 10.97 22.89
CA LYS A 101 -3.50 11.51 23.61
C LYS A 101 -3.13 10.67 24.83
N GLU A 102 -4.11 10.05 25.47
CA GLU A 102 -3.91 9.31 26.71
C GLU A 102 -3.40 7.90 26.44
N THR A 103 -4.07 7.19 25.53
CA THR A 103 -3.76 5.79 25.22
C THR A 103 -2.76 5.63 24.08
N GLY A 104 -2.54 6.69 23.28
CA GLY A 104 -1.76 6.62 22.04
C GLY A 104 -2.51 5.93 20.89
N ALA A 105 -3.76 5.51 21.09
CA ALA A 105 -4.52 4.78 20.09
C ALA A 105 -4.74 5.62 18.82
N ILE A 106 -4.38 5.08 17.65
CA ILE A 106 -4.91 5.55 16.37
C ILE A 106 -6.39 5.17 16.28
N ILE A 107 -7.30 6.14 16.26
CA ILE A 107 -8.75 5.96 16.15
C ILE A 107 -9.17 6.23 14.70
N HIS A 108 -10.12 5.44 14.17
CA HIS A 108 -10.69 5.65 12.83
C HIS A 108 -12.13 6.12 12.96
N HIS A 109 -12.47 7.15 12.19
CA HIS A 109 -13.75 7.85 12.22
C HIS A 109 -14.57 7.47 10.98
N ALA A 110 -15.57 6.60 11.15
CA ALA A 110 -16.34 6.00 10.06
C ALA A 110 -17.16 7.04 9.27
N GLU A 111 -17.63 8.08 9.93
CA GLU A 111 -18.36 9.22 9.39
C GLU A 111 -17.47 10.12 8.51
N ALA A 112 -16.18 10.20 8.82
CA ALA A 112 -15.19 10.93 8.06
C ALA A 112 -14.66 10.11 6.85
N CYS A 113 -14.70 8.79 6.94
CA CYS A 113 -14.16 7.89 5.93
C CYS A 113 -14.91 8.00 4.59
N ILE A 114 -14.13 8.09 3.51
CA ILE A 114 -14.63 8.07 2.12
C ILE A 114 -14.64 6.67 1.51
N GLY A 115 -14.06 5.66 2.17
CA GLY A 115 -14.00 4.29 1.67
C GLY A 115 -13.07 4.12 0.45
N CYS A 116 -11.98 4.88 0.36
CA CYS A 116 -10.99 4.82 -0.74
C CYS A 116 -10.00 3.65 -0.65
N LYS A 117 -10.02 2.87 0.44
CA LYS A 117 -9.13 1.72 0.70
C LYS A 117 -7.62 2.02 0.74
N TYR A 118 -7.16 3.23 0.46
CA TYR A 118 -5.73 3.57 0.42
C TYR A 118 -4.95 3.20 1.70
N CYS A 119 -5.60 3.27 2.86
CA CYS A 119 -4.99 2.88 4.14
C CYS A 119 -4.77 1.36 4.30
N THR A 120 -5.49 0.50 3.57
CA THR A 120 -5.28 -0.96 3.57
C THR A 120 -3.96 -1.31 2.87
N TRP A 121 -3.60 -0.55 1.83
CA TRP A 121 -2.30 -0.66 1.16
C TRP A 121 -1.17 -0.05 1.97
N ALA A 122 -1.40 1.10 2.62
CA ALA A 122 -0.39 1.78 3.40
C ALA A 122 0.02 1.02 4.68
N CYS A 123 -0.86 0.16 5.22
CA CYS A 123 -0.59 -0.56 6.46
C CYS A 123 0.18 -1.88 6.20
N PRO A 124 1.42 -2.02 6.73
CA PRO A 124 2.18 -3.25 6.58
C PRO A 124 1.54 -4.42 7.33
N TYR A 125 0.81 -4.14 8.42
CA TYR A 125 0.17 -5.16 9.26
C TYR A 125 -1.19 -5.67 8.75
N ASP A 126 -1.67 -5.15 7.62
CA ASP A 126 -3.00 -5.50 7.08
C ASP A 126 -4.15 -5.25 8.07
N ALA A 127 -4.00 -4.25 8.95
CA ALA A 127 -4.95 -4.00 10.03
C ALA A 127 -6.23 -3.25 9.59
N PRO A 128 -6.17 -2.22 8.71
CA PRO A 128 -7.38 -1.62 8.14
C PRO A 128 -8.02 -2.56 7.14
N LYS A 129 -9.31 -2.86 7.33
CA LYS A 129 -10.11 -3.75 6.47
C LYS A 129 -11.28 -2.98 5.89
N PHE A 130 -11.53 -3.12 4.59
CA PHE A 130 -12.72 -2.53 3.98
C PHE A 130 -13.95 -3.40 4.28
N ASN A 131 -15.00 -2.81 4.84
CA ASN A 131 -16.27 -3.49 5.07
C ASN A 131 -17.21 -3.23 3.87
N PRO A 132 -17.57 -4.26 3.08
CA PRO A 132 -18.42 -4.09 1.90
C PRO A 132 -19.86 -3.72 2.25
N LYS A 133 -20.34 -4.00 3.47
CA LYS A 133 -21.69 -3.61 3.91
C LYS A 133 -21.76 -2.13 4.25
N THR A 134 -20.82 -1.66 5.06
CA THR A 134 -20.79 -0.25 5.50
C THR A 134 -20.12 0.67 4.48
N GLN A 135 -19.38 0.12 3.51
CA GLN A 135 -18.64 0.84 2.48
C GLN A 135 -17.59 1.80 3.05
N VAL A 136 -17.04 1.47 4.22
CA VAL A 136 -15.95 2.20 4.88
C VAL A 136 -14.90 1.22 5.38
N VAL A 137 -13.74 1.75 5.75
CA VAL A 137 -12.70 0.95 6.40
C VAL A 137 -12.98 0.82 7.90
N GLU A 138 -12.59 -0.30 8.48
CA GLU A 138 -12.69 -0.59 9.91
C GLU A 138 -11.38 -1.20 10.40
N LYS A 139 -11.08 -1.03 11.68
CA LYS A 139 -9.89 -1.58 12.34
C LYS A 139 -10.04 -1.54 13.86
N CYS A 140 -9.17 -2.28 14.54
CA CYS A 140 -9.02 -2.21 16.00
C CYS A 140 -8.87 -0.75 16.50
N ASN A 141 -9.60 -0.43 17.56
CA ASN A 141 -9.64 0.85 18.28
C ASN A 141 -8.83 0.82 19.59
N PHE A 142 -7.98 -0.19 19.76
CA PHE A 142 -7.23 -0.47 20.99
C PHE A 142 -8.08 -0.76 22.22
N CYS A 143 -9.40 -0.95 22.06
CA CYS A 143 -10.36 -0.98 23.17
C CYS A 143 -10.24 0.26 24.06
N VAL A 144 -10.07 1.45 23.46
CA VAL A 144 -9.90 2.72 24.18
C VAL A 144 -10.97 2.96 25.25
N ASP A 145 -12.24 2.64 24.95
CA ASP A 145 -13.36 2.80 25.88
C ASP A 145 -13.26 1.87 27.11
N ARG A 146 -12.70 0.67 26.92
CA ARG A 146 -12.47 -0.25 28.05
C ARG A 146 -11.30 0.21 28.90
N ILE A 147 -10.24 0.71 28.26
CA ILE A 147 -9.04 1.17 28.96
C ILE A 147 -9.37 2.39 29.83
N SER A 148 -10.20 3.32 29.34
CA SER A 148 -10.64 4.48 30.13
C SER A 148 -11.47 4.08 31.36
N GLU A 149 -12.14 2.92 31.33
CA GLU A 149 -12.83 2.31 32.47
C GLU A 149 -11.92 1.44 33.36
N GLY A 150 -10.61 1.40 33.11
CA GLY A 150 -9.66 0.56 33.86
C GLY A 150 -9.75 -0.94 33.54
N LYS A 151 -10.44 -1.32 32.46
CA LYS A 151 -10.55 -2.70 31.99
C LYS A 151 -9.47 -3.03 30.97
N GLN A 152 -9.09 -4.31 30.89
CA GLN A 152 -8.22 -4.80 29.82
C GLN A 152 -8.96 -4.83 28.47
N PRO A 153 -8.24 -4.72 27.34
CA PRO A 153 -8.82 -4.96 26.02
C PRO A 153 -9.51 -6.32 25.94
N ALA A 154 -10.63 -6.40 25.22
CA ALA A 154 -11.45 -7.61 25.15
C ALA A 154 -10.67 -8.84 24.66
N CYS A 155 -9.79 -8.66 23.66
CA CYS A 155 -8.96 -9.72 23.13
C CYS A 155 -7.92 -10.28 24.13
N VAL A 156 -7.47 -9.44 25.07
CA VAL A 156 -6.53 -9.81 26.14
C VAL A 156 -7.27 -10.59 27.21
N GLN A 157 -8.40 -10.06 27.67
CA GLN A 157 -9.26 -10.73 28.66
C GLN A 157 -9.74 -12.10 28.16
N ALA A 158 -10.02 -12.23 26.86
CA ALA A 158 -10.47 -13.48 26.27
C ALA A 158 -9.36 -14.53 26.07
N CYS A 159 -8.09 -14.22 26.30
CA CYS A 159 -6.99 -15.15 26.03
C CYS A 159 -6.86 -16.20 27.15
N PRO A 160 -7.21 -17.48 26.90
CA PRO A 160 -7.27 -18.49 27.97
C PRO A 160 -5.89 -18.92 28.48
N VAL A 161 -4.86 -18.73 27.65
CA VAL A 161 -3.48 -19.20 27.90
C VAL A 161 -2.53 -18.07 28.29
N GLY A 162 -3.04 -16.83 28.42
CA GLY A 162 -2.21 -15.66 28.74
C GLY A 162 -1.09 -15.42 27.71
N ALA A 163 -1.36 -15.74 26.43
CA ALA A 163 -0.46 -15.48 25.33
C ALA A 163 -0.51 -14.03 24.84
N LEU A 164 -1.57 -13.28 25.19
CA LEU A 164 -1.71 -11.87 24.87
C LEU A 164 -1.91 -11.10 26.17
N SER A 165 -1.11 -10.07 26.37
CA SER A 165 -1.25 -9.10 27.46
C SER A 165 -1.21 -7.68 26.91
N PHE A 166 -1.55 -6.72 27.77
CA PHE A 166 -1.57 -5.30 27.47
C PHE A 166 -0.95 -4.55 28.62
N GLY A 167 -0.07 -3.61 28.32
CA GLY A 167 0.62 -2.84 29.34
C GLY A 167 1.44 -1.71 28.73
N GLN A 168 2.13 -0.99 29.60
CA GLN A 168 3.07 0.03 29.21
C GLN A 168 4.41 -0.61 28.86
N GLU A 169 4.90 -0.36 27.64
CA GLU A 169 6.21 -0.80 27.17
C GLU A 169 7.20 0.36 27.27
N GLU A 170 8.43 0.06 27.74
CA GLU A 170 9.56 0.98 27.66
C GLU A 170 10.05 1.07 26.22
N VAL A 171 9.91 2.26 25.63
CA VAL A 171 10.32 2.55 24.26
C VAL A 171 11.84 2.74 24.22
N ASN A 172 12.58 1.75 23.72
CA ASN A 172 13.99 1.89 23.32
C ASN A 172 14.15 1.55 21.81
N GLU A 173 15.20 2.04 21.15
CA GLU A 173 15.37 1.83 19.70
C GLU A 173 15.57 0.35 19.31
N GLU A 174 15.97 -0.51 20.25
CA GLU A 174 16.24 -1.94 20.06
C GLU A 174 14.97 -2.81 20.18
N ASN A 175 14.00 -2.42 21.02
CA ASN A 175 12.74 -3.13 21.30
C ASN A 175 11.74 -3.05 20.14
N HIS A 176 11.95 -2.17 19.17
CA HIS A 176 11.07 -2.03 17.99
C HIS A 176 11.40 -3.00 16.85
N LEU A 177 12.44 -3.83 16.99
CA LEU A 177 12.76 -4.87 16.03
C LEU A 177 12.03 -6.16 16.38
N THR A 178 10.75 -6.21 16.04
CA THR A 178 9.98 -7.45 16.01
C THR A 178 10.51 -8.36 14.91
N PRO A 179 11.19 -9.50 15.22
CA PRO A 179 11.74 -10.38 14.19
C PRO A 179 10.64 -10.87 13.24
N GLY A 180 10.88 -10.74 11.94
CA GLY A 180 9.94 -11.11 10.88
C GLY A 180 8.71 -10.19 10.71
N PHE A 181 8.78 -8.94 11.17
CA PHE A 181 7.79 -7.91 10.85
C PHE A 181 8.43 -6.65 10.23
N VAL A 182 7.67 -5.91 9.42
CA VAL A 182 8.09 -4.62 8.87
C VAL A 182 8.14 -3.53 9.95
N ASN A 183 9.35 -3.24 10.47
CA ASN A 183 9.53 -2.26 11.55
C ASN A 183 10.13 -0.92 11.11
N LYS A 184 10.57 -0.78 9.85
CA LYS A 184 11.34 0.41 9.41
C LYS A 184 10.51 1.69 9.51
N GLY A 185 10.83 2.51 10.51
CA GLY A 185 10.37 3.90 10.67
C GLY A 185 8.94 4.08 11.19
N ILE A 186 8.18 3.01 11.47
CA ILE A 186 6.77 3.12 11.91
C ILE A 186 6.56 3.00 13.42
N LYS A 187 7.49 2.35 14.15
CA LYS A 187 7.45 2.16 15.62
C LYS A 187 6.09 1.61 16.10
N PRO A 188 5.79 0.32 15.84
CA PRO A 188 4.53 -0.30 16.22
C PRO A 188 4.44 -0.48 17.75
N ALA A 189 3.24 -0.36 18.33
CA ALA A 189 2.97 -0.60 19.75
C ALA A 189 2.62 -2.08 20.00
N ILE A 190 3.56 -2.95 19.62
CA ILE A 190 3.48 -4.40 19.88
C ILE A 190 4.88 -4.94 20.21
N GLN A 191 4.94 -5.72 21.28
CA GLN A 191 6.11 -6.51 21.66
C GLN A 191 5.83 -7.98 21.38
N LEU A 192 6.72 -8.66 20.65
CA LEU A 192 6.65 -10.11 20.48
C LEU A 192 7.72 -10.78 21.32
N ILE A 193 7.31 -11.74 22.15
CA ILE A 193 8.24 -12.69 22.77
C ILE A 193 8.49 -13.79 21.73
N PRO A 194 9.74 -13.93 21.23
CA PRO A 194 10.07 -14.87 20.17
C PRO A 194 9.86 -16.32 20.63
N LEU A 195 9.79 -17.23 19.67
CA LEU A 195 9.83 -18.67 19.96
C LEU A 195 11.13 -18.98 20.74
N ARG A 196 11.03 -19.86 21.72
CA ARG A 196 12.22 -20.40 22.39
C ARG A 196 13.10 -21.09 21.35
N ASP A 197 14.41 -20.95 21.48
CA ASP A 197 15.36 -21.71 20.68
C ASP A 197 14.98 -23.20 20.73
N GLU A 198 15.04 -23.87 19.57
CA GLU A 198 14.70 -25.28 19.48
C GLU A 198 15.49 -26.04 20.55
N HIS A 199 14.78 -26.84 21.35
CA HIS A 199 15.46 -27.89 22.11
C HIS A 199 16.30 -28.69 21.12
N ARG A 200 17.61 -28.83 21.40
CA ARG A 200 18.44 -29.79 20.69
C ARG A 200 17.69 -31.11 20.69
N LYS A 201 17.27 -31.55 19.50
CA LYS A 201 16.72 -32.90 19.35
C LYS A 201 17.74 -33.87 19.95
N PRO A 202 17.32 -34.91 20.69
CA PRO A 202 18.23 -36.00 21.00
C PRO A 202 18.89 -36.43 19.68
N GLN A 203 20.22 -36.54 19.65
CA GLN A 203 20.93 -37.05 18.49
C GLN A 203 20.55 -38.53 18.35
N ILE A 204 19.52 -38.80 17.55
CA ILE A 204 19.16 -40.14 17.14
C ILE A 204 20.02 -40.40 15.90
N GLU A 205 21.12 -41.12 16.06
CA GLU A 205 21.92 -41.66 14.95
C GLU A 205 21.14 -42.80 14.28
N ASN A 206 20.07 -42.45 13.56
CA ASN A 206 19.46 -43.38 12.62
C ASN A 206 19.88 -42.97 11.21
N THR A 207 20.96 -43.58 10.72
CA THR A 207 21.52 -43.34 9.38
C THR A 207 20.58 -43.76 8.25
N ASP A 208 19.58 -44.59 8.56
CA ASP A 208 18.58 -45.06 7.60
C ASP A 208 17.33 -44.16 7.56
N ALA A 209 17.24 -43.17 8.45
CA ALA A 209 16.13 -42.23 8.47
C ALA A 209 16.20 -41.30 7.25
N ILE A 210 15.12 -41.29 6.46
CA ILE A 210 14.97 -40.35 5.35
C ILE A 210 14.95 -38.93 5.94
N GLU A 211 15.91 -38.10 5.54
CA GLU A 211 15.96 -36.69 5.94
C GLU A 211 14.71 -35.96 5.41
N ILE A 212 13.95 -35.37 6.32
CA ILE A 212 12.75 -34.62 5.96
C ILE A 212 13.17 -33.25 5.42
N ASP A 213 12.99 -33.05 4.12
CA ASP A 213 13.16 -31.74 3.50
C ASP A 213 12.02 -30.80 3.92
N THR A 214 12.28 -29.99 4.94
CA THR A 214 11.34 -28.99 5.47
C THR A 214 10.93 -27.97 4.41
N LYS A 215 11.82 -27.60 3.48
CA LYS A 215 11.50 -26.65 2.40
C LYS A 215 10.52 -27.25 1.41
N LYS A 216 10.67 -28.53 1.08
CA LYS A 216 9.69 -29.25 0.27
C LYS A 216 8.34 -29.33 0.97
N LEU A 217 8.32 -29.57 2.28
CA LEU A 217 7.07 -29.57 3.06
C LEU A 217 6.38 -28.20 3.09
N GLU A 218 7.13 -27.13 3.32
CA GLU A 218 6.62 -25.75 3.30
C GLU A 218 6.01 -25.39 1.94
N SER A 219 6.51 -25.96 0.84
CA SER A 219 5.96 -25.74 -0.50
C SER A 219 4.51 -26.21 -0.68
N TYR A 220 4.04 -27.13 0.17
CA TYR A 220 2.64 -27.59 0.17
C TYR A 220 1.70 -26.66 0.96
N LEU A 221 2.21 -25.66 1.69
CA LEU A 221 1.36 -24.72 2.42
C LEU A 221 0.63 -23.78 1.43
N PRO A 222 -0.69 -23.61 1.56
CA PRO A 222 -1.50 -22.81 0.62
C PRO A 222 -0.97 -21.38 0.55
N GLN A 223 -0.72 -20.81 -0.63
CA GLN A 223 -0.14 -19.46 -0.80
C GLN A 223 -1.02 -18.34 -0.21
N SER A 224 -0.40 -17.24 0.22
CA SER A 224 -1.12 -16.02 0.63
C SER A 224 -1.68 -15.33 -0.62
N GLU A 225 -2.91 -14.85 -0.52
CA GLU A 225 -3.49 -14.00 -1.55
C GLU A 225 -2.80 -12.64 -1.57
N SER A 226 -2.57 -12.11 -2.77
CA SER A 226 -2.06 -10.76 -2.96
C SER A 226 -3.06 -9.72 -2.44
N LYS A 227 -2.54 -8.65 -1.81
CA LYS A 227 -3.36 -7.49 -1.43
C LYS A 227 -3.79 -6.67 -2.64
N ILE A 228 -2.97 -6.69 -3.68
CA ILE A 228 -3.16 -5.92 -4.90
C ILE A 228 -3.34 -6.91 -6.04
N SER A 229 -4.53 -6.94 -6.62
CA SER A 229 -4.85 -7.88 -7.69
C SER A 229 -5.68 -7.20 -8.77
N LEU A 230 -5.47 -7.62 -10.01
CA LEU A 230 -6.05 -6.96 -11.19
C LEU A 230 -7.59 -7.00 -11.18
N ASP A 231 -8.17 -8.08 -10.69
CA ASP A 231 -9.62 -8.25 -10.51
C ASP A 231 -10.22 -7.21 -9.55
N LYS A 232 -9.47 -6.81 -8.52
CA LYS A 232 -9.89 -5.80 -7.55
C LYS A 232 -9.66 -4.37 -8.04
N GLU A 233 -8.62 -4.16 -8.86
CA GLU A 233 -8.09 -2.83 -9.20
C GLU A 233 -8.15 -2.46 -10.69
N TRP A 234 -8.91 -3.19 -11.52
CA TRP A 234 -9.00 -2.92 -12.97
C TRP A 234 -9.45 -1.49 -13.31
N THR A 235 -10.36 -0.91 -12.53
CA THR A 235 -10.84 0.47 -12.74
C THR A 235 -9.70 1.47 -12.61
N LEU A 236 -8.75 1.20 -11.73
CA LEU A 236 -7.61 2.06 -11.48
C LEU A 236 -6.61 2.00 -12.62
N VAL A 237 -6.39 0.82 -13.21
CA VAL A 237 -5.58 0.66 -14.42
C VAL A 237 -6.13 1.54 -15.54
N LEU A 238 -7.43 1.43 -15.84
CA LEU A 238 -8.07 2.23 -16.89
C LEU A 238 -8.04 3.73 -16.58
N PHE A 239 -8.30 4.11 -15.33
CA PHE A 239 -8.23 5.50 -14.89
C PHE A 239 -6.83 6.09 -15.14
N THR A 240 -5.76 5.39 -14.74
CA THR A 240 -4.39 5.89 -14.95
C THR A 240 -4.01 6.04 -16.43
N LEU A 241 -4.50 5.16 -17.30
CA LEU A 241 -4.32 5.31 -18.75
C LEU A 241 -5.12 6.50 -19.30
N ALA A 242 -6.34 6.73 -18.80
CA ALA A 242 -7.14 7.90 -19.17
C ALA A 242 -6.46 9.21 -18.76
N VAL A 243 -5.87 9.28 -17.56
CA VAL A 243 -5.07 10.44 -17.12
C VAL A 243 -3.89 10.67 -18.07
N ALA A 244 -3.13 9.62 -18.41
CA ALA A 244 -2.02 9.71 -19.35
C ALA A 244 -2.48 10.24 -20.71
N GLY A 245 -3.56 9.69 -21.27
CA GLY A 245 -4.11 10.09 -22.56
C GLY A 245 -4.59 11.55 -22.58
N LEU A 246 -5.36 11.96 -21.57
CA LEU A 246 -5.89 13.32 -21.46
C LEU A 246 -4.77 14.35 -21.32
N VAL A 247 -3.78 14.11 -20.47
CA VAL A 247 -2.64 15.04 -20.29
C VAL A 247 -1.80 15.11 -21.57
N SER A 248 -1.61 13.99 -22.26
CA SER A 248 -0.87 13.96 -23.54
C SER A 248 -1.62 14.71 -24.64
N TRP A 249 -2.94 14.58 -24.71
CA TRP A 249 -3.78 15.31 -25.65
C TRP A 249 -3.73 16.81 -25.38
N GLN A 250 -3.89 17.22 -24.12
CA GLN A 250 -3.80 18.63 -23.74
C GLN A 250 -2.43 19.23 -24.09
N ALA A 251 -1.34 18.50 -23.80
CA ALA A 251 0.00 18.95 -24.17
C ALA A 251 0.15 19.08 -25.69
N SER A 252 -0.30 18.07 -26.46
CA SER A 252 -0.23 18.10 -27.93
C SER A 252 -1.04 19.27 -28.52
N HIS A 253 -2.19 19.57 -27.93
CA HIS A 253 -3.00 20.74 -28.29
C HIS A 253 -2.29 22.06 -27.97
N GLN A 254 -1.66 22.17 -26.79
CA GLN A 254 -0.91 23.35 -26.38
C GLN A 254 0.23 23.70 -27.33
N PHE A 255 0.85 22.69 -27.94
CA PHE A 255 1.91 22.86 -28.95
C PHE A 255 1.38 22.98 -30.39
N GLY A 256 0.05 23.02 -30.59
CA GLY A 256 -0.55 23.18 -31.91
C GLY A 256 -0.48 21.94 -32.81
N MET A 257 -0.25 20.76 -32.23
CA MET A 257 -0.07 19.51 -33.00
C MET A 257 -1.41 18.85 -33.36
N ILE A 258 -2.38 18.91 -32.45
CA ILE A 258 -3.73 18.31 -32.62
C ILE A 258 -4.79 19.24 -32.04
N GLU A 259 -5.97 19.28 -32.66
CA GLU A 259 -7.13 19.98 -32.11
C GLU A 259 -7.72 19.27 -30.87
N MET A 260 -8.36 20.04 -30.01
CA MET A 260 -9.04 19.51 -28.82
C MET A 260 -10.47 20.02 -28.75
N PRO A 261 -11.41 19.39 -29.49
CA PRO A 261 -12.81 19.81 -29.45
C PRO A 261 -13.44 19.54 -28.07
N LEU A 262 -14.28 20.48 -27.62
CA LEU A 262 -14.85 20.47 -26.27
C LEU A 262 -15.64 19.19 -25.95
N ILE A 263 -16.47 18.72 -26.89
CA ILE A 263 -17.38 17.58 -26.65
C ILE A 263 -16.60 16.27 -26.42
N PRO A 264 -15.70 15.83 -27.32
CA PRO A 264 -14.82 14.70 -27.08
C PRO A 264 -14.01 14.79 -25.78
N PHE A 265 -13.43 15.96 -25.48
CA PHE A 265 -12.69 16.17 -24.25
C PHE A 265 -13.58 16.01 -23.00
N ALA A 266 -14.78 16.61 -23.02
CA ALA A 266 -15.74 16.51 -21.93
C ALA A 266 -16.21 15.06 -21.70
N ILE A 267 -16.50 14.31 -22.78
CA ILE A 267 -16.87 12.90 -22.69
C ILE A 267 -15.75 12.08 -22.04
N ALA A 268 -14.51 12.22 -22.53
CA ALA A 268 -13.36 11.51 -21.98
C ALA A 268 -13.10 11.89 -20.51
N SER A 269 -13.28 13.16 -20.15
CA SER A 269 -13.15 13.66 -18.78
C SER A 269 -14.21 13.06 -17.85
N ILE A 270 -15.47 13.01 -18.28
CA ILE A 270 -16.57 12.41 -17.51
C ILE A 270 -16.33 10.92 -17.30
N LEU A 271 -15.88 10.20 -18.34
CA LEU A 271 -15.54 8.78 -18.23
C LEU A 271 -14.38 8.54 -17.25
N ALA A 272 -13.34 9.38 -17.28
CA ALA A 272 -12.22 9.29 -16.34
C ALA A 272 -12.67 9.53 -14.88
N ILE A 273 -13.52 10.54 -14.64
CA ILE A 273 -14.11 10.80 -13.31
C ILE A 273 -15.02 9.65 -12.87
N ALA A 274 -15.82 9.10 -13.78
CA ALA A 274 -16.69 7.98 -13.48
C ALA A 274 -15.87 6.77 -13.03
N LEU A 275 -14.83 6.40 -13.78
CA LEU A 275 -13.92 5.29 -13.46
C LEU A 275 -13.27 5.45 -12.09
N SER A 276 -12.79 6.66 -11.74
CA SER A 276 -12.18 6.92 -10.43
C SER A 276 -13.19 6.85 -9.28
N SER A 277 -14.48 7.11 -9.54
CA SER A 277 -15.51 7.06 -8.49
C SER A 277 -16.03 5.65 -8.20
N LEU A 278 -15.85 4.67 -9.10
CA LEU A 278 -16.46 3.34 -9.00
C LEU A 278 -15.96 2.52 -7.80
N HIS A 279 -14.70 2.71 -7.40
CA HIS A 279 -14.09 1.96 -6.30
C HIS A 279 -14.26 2.61 -4.92
N ILE A 280 -14.82 3.83 -4.86
CA ILE A 280 -14.98 4.62 -3.63
C ILE A 280 -16.28 4.24 -2.91
N GLY A 281 -16.16 3.84 -1.65
CA GLY A 281 -17.32 3.39 -0.88
C GLY A 281 -18.34 4.47 -0.52
N LYS A 282 -17.91 5.70 -0.18
CA LYS A 282 -18.79 6.82 0.20
C LYS A 282 -18.65 8.00 -0.75
N LYS A 283 -19.29 7.88 -1.92
CA LYS A 283 -19.26 8.88 -3.00
C LYS A 283 -19.64 10.30 -2.55
N LEU A 284 -20.67 10.46 -1.73
CA LEU A 284 -21.11 11.79 -1.24
C LEU A 284 -20.06 12.50 -0.35
N ARG A 285 -19.12 11.75 0.22
CA ARG A 285 -18.05 12.30 1.07
C ARG A 285 -16.76 12.57 0.30
N MET A 286 -16.73 12.32 -1.01
CA MET A 286 -15.52 12.40 -1.82
C MET A 286 -14.81 13.75 -1.66
N TRP A 287 -15.54 14.86 -1.60
CA TRP A 287 -14.98 16.21 -1.42
C TRP A 287 -13.93 16.33 -0.31
N ARG A 288 -13.98 15.46 0.72
CA ARG A 288 -13.00 15.41 1.82
C ARG A 288 -11.58 15.07 1.36
N PHE A 289 -11.36 14.63 0.11
CA PHE A 289 -10.02 14.37 -0.42
C PHE A 289 -9.09 15.60 -0.35
N ILE A 290 -9.61 16.82 -0.40
CA ILE A 290 -8.80 18.05 -0.35
C ILE A 290 -8.20 18.32 1.04
N LEU A 291 -8.66 17.63 2.08
CA LEU A 291 -8.26 17.92 3.46
C LEU A 291 -6.79 17.59 3.74
N ASN A 292 -6.20 16.62 3.01
CA ASN A 292 -4.83 16.16 3.25
C ASN A 292 -3.89 16.30 2.04
N LEU A 293 -3.88 17.45 1.36
CA LEU A 293 -2.95 17.70 0.24
C LEU A 293 -1.46 17.60 0.64
N LYS A 294 -1.12 17.91 1.89
CA LYS A 294 0.26 17.84 2.38
C LYS A 294 0.70 16.40 2.67
N GLY A 295 -0.15 15.55 3.25
CA GLY A 295 0.22 14.20 3.68
C GLY A 295 -0.10 13.10 2.68
N SER A 296 -1.09 13.27 1.81
CA SER A 296 -1.59 12.21 0.93
C SER A 296 -1.31 12.48 -0.55
N TRP A 297 -0.57 11.57 -1.20
CA TRP A 297 -0.39 11.60 -2.66
C TRP A 297 -1.71 11.40 -3.41
N LEU A 298 -2.64 10.60 -2.87
CA LEU A 298 -3.98 10.43 -3.43
C LEU A 298 -4.78 11.74 -3.39
N SER A 299 -4.66 12.55 -2.34
CA SER A 299 -5.26 13.89 -2.30
C SER A 299 -4.68 14.80 -3.39
N ARG A 300 -3.36 14.77 -3.59
CA ARG A 300 -2.68 15.57 -4.62
C ARG A 300 -3.09 15.16 -6.02
N GLU A 301 -3.20 13.86 -6.27
CA GLU A 301 -3.70 13.30 -7.52
C GLU A 301 -5.11 13.81 -7.84
N ILE A 302 -6.08 13.62 -6.93
CA ILE A 302 -7.46 14.00 -7.21
C ILE A 302 -7.58 15.52 -7.39
N PHE A 303 -6.90 16.31 -6.56
CA PHE A 303 -6.91 17.77 -6.69
C PHE A 303 -6.28 18.25 -7.99
N SER A 304 -5.08 17.78 -8.31
CA SER A 304 -4.35 18.20 -9.52
C SER A 304 -5.03 17.74 -10.80
N PHE A 305 -5.60 16.54 -10.82
CA PHE A 305 -6.38 16.06 -11.95
C PHE A 305 -7.66 16.88 -12.14
N SER A 306 -8.37 17.20 -11.05
CA SER A 306 -9.58 18.03 -11.11
C SER A 306 -9.27 19.46 -11.59
N ALA A 307 -8.18 20.07 -11.11
CA ALA A 307 -7.70 21.36 -11.58
C ALA A 307 -7.29 21.31 -13.06
N PHE A 308 -6.58 20.25 -13.48
CA PHE A 308 -6.22 20.01 -14.88
C PHE A 308 -7.45 19.97 -15.78
N LEU A 309 -8.48 19.18 -15.44
CA LEU A 309 -9.70 19.08 -16.25
C LEU A 309 -10.44 20.42 -16.34
N GLY A 310 -10.59 21.11 -15.21
CA GLY A 310 -11.28 22.41 -15.16
C GLY A 310 -10.55 23.49 -15.98
N LEU A 311 -9.22 23.60 -15.82
CA LEU A 311 -8.41 24.57 -16.55
C LEU A 311 -8.34 24.25 -18.05
N THR A 312 -8.30 22.97 -18.43
CA THR A 312 -8.36 22.56 -19.83
C THR A 312 -9.71 22.92 -20.46
N GLY A 313 -10.82 22.68 -19.74
CA GLY A 313 -12.14 23.11 -20.18
C GLY A 313 -12.24 24.64 -20.36
N LEU A 314 -11.69 25.40 -19.41
CA LEU A 314 -11.61 26.86 -19.51
C LEU A 314 -10.75 27.32 -20.70
N GLN A 315 -9.62 26.66 -20.95
CA GLN A 315 -8.79 26.92 -22.13
C GLN A 315 -9.60 26.75 -23.42
N ILE A 316 -10.34 25.65 -23.57
CA ILE A 316 -11.12 25.38 -24.79
C ILE A 316 -12.24 26.41 -24.98
N ILE A 317 -12.92 26.83 -23.90
CA ILE A 317 -14.07 27.76 -23.97
C ILE A 317 -13.61 29.21 -24.20
N THR A 318 -12.52 29.62 -23.56
CA THR A 318 -12.05 31.02 -23.58
C THR A 318 -10.93 31.27 -24.59
N GLU A 319 -10.40 30.21 -25.19
CA GLU A 319 -9.23 30.22 -26.08
C GLU A 319 -7.97 30.84 -25.44
N ASN A 320 -7.95 30.96 -24.10
CA ASN A 320 -6.86 31.61 -23.37
C ASN A 320 -5.72 30.61 -23.06
N GLN A 321 -4.57 30.86 -23.67
CA GLN A 321 -3.37 30.04 -23.53
C GLN A 321 -2.81 29.99 -22.10
N MET A 322 -3.06 31.00 -21.27
CA MET A 322 -2.61 30.99 -19.88
C MET A 322 -3.28 29.87 -19.07
N PHE A 323 -4.56 29.59 -19.33
CA PHE A 323 -5.23 28.44 -18.72
C PHE A 323 -4.64 27.13 -19.23
N GLY A 324 -4.17 27.07 -20.48
CA GLY A 324 -3.49 25.91 -21.04
C GLY A 324 -2.14 25.61 -20.40
N TYR A 325 -1.29 26.62 -20.18
CA TYR A 325 -0.04 26.42 -19.45
C TYR A 325 -0.28 25.99 -18.00
N ALA A 326 -1.28 26.58 -17.33
CA ALA A 326 -1.68 26.18 -15.99
C ALA A 326 -2.21 24.74 -15.96
N ALA A 327 -3.08 24.36 -16.92
CA ALA A 327 -3.58 23.01 -17.08
C ALA A 327 -2.42 22.02 -17.24
N MET A 328 -1.48 22.28 -18.16
CA MET A 328 -0.32 21.42 -18.39
C MET A 328 0.50 21.21 -17.11
N ALA A 329 0.74 22.27 -16.33
CA ALA A 329 1.44 22.16 -15.04
C ALA A 329 0.71 21.24 -14.05
N PHE A 330 -0.62 21.38 -13.93
CA PHE A 330 -1.44 20.49 -13.10
C PHE A 330 -1.51 19.06 -13.66
N GLY A 331 -1.54 18.89 -14.98
CA GLY A 331 -1.50 17.59 -15.65
C GLY A 331 -0.21 16.85 -15.36
N LEU A 332 0.94 17.51 -15.50
CA LEU A 332 2.25 16.95 -15.14
C LEU A 332 2.32 16.59 -13.65
N PHE A 333 1.83 17.47 -12.77
CA PHE A 333 1.79 17.19 -11.33
C PHE A 333 0.84 16.03 -10.98
N SER A 334 -0.25 15.87 -11.72
CA SER A 334 -1.16 14.71 -11.61
C SER A 334 -0.44 13.42 -11.98
N LEU A 335 0.26 13.36 -13.12
CA LEU A 335 1.04 12.18 -13.53
C LEU A 335 2.06 11.77 -12.46
N ILE A 336 2.79 12.74 -11.90
CA ILE A 336 3.74 12.50 -10.81
C ILE A 336 3.02 12.00 -9.56
N SER A 337 1.86 12.56 -9.24
CA SER A 337 1.08 12.15 -8.06
C SER A 337 0.59 10.72 -8.18
N VAL A 338 0.08 10.31 -9.35
CA VAL A 338 -0.34 8.92 -9.62
C VAL A 338 0.85 7.97 -9.47
N ASP A 339 2.02 8.30 -10.02
CA ASP A 339 3.23 7.48 -9.87
C ASP A 339 3.71 7.35 -8.41
N ARG A 340 3.34 8.30 -7.55
CA ARG A 340 3.71 8.31 -6.13
C ARG A 340 2.71 7.62 -5.22
N VAL A 341 1.44 7.50 -5.62
CA VAL A 341 0.38 6.83 -4.83
C VAL A 341 0.76 5.38 -4.48
N TYR A 342 1.49 4.69 -5.37
CA TYR A 342 1.87 3.29 -5.18
C TYR A 342 3.22 3.07 -4.50
N LYS A 343 3.87 4.14 -3.98
CA LYS A 343 5.13 4.01 -3.25
C LYS A 343 4.87 3.78 -1.75
N PHE A 344 4.72 2.52 -1.37
CA PHE A 344 4.53 2.08 0.01
C PHE A 344 5.86 1.80 0.74
N LEU A 345 5.78 1.62 2.06
CA LEU A 345 6.93 1.41 2.95
C LEU A 345 7.78 0.17 2.59
N LYS A 346 7.17 -0.91 2.08
CA LYS A 346 7.87 -2.13 1.67
C LYS A 346 7.08 -2.90 0.61
N ARG A 347 7.52 -2.82 -0.65
CA ARG A 347 7.03 -3.66 -1.76
C ARG A 347 7.92 -4.89 -1.92
N LYS A 348 7.37 -5.97 -2.48
CA LYS A 348 8.15 -7.19 -2.77
C LYS A 348 9.27 -6.95 -3.81
N ASP A 349 9.07 -6.03 -4.76
CA ASP A 349 10.03 -5.75 -5.83
C ASP A 349 11.09 -4.67 -5.49
N GLU A 350 10.77 -3.72 -4.60
CA GLU A 350 11.61 -2.59 -4.17
C GLU A 350 12.04 -1.63 -5.31
N LEU A 351 11.34 -1.66 -6.45
CA LEU A 351 11.68 -0.86 -7.62
C LEU A 351 11.14 0.57 -7.49
N ALA A 352 12.04 1.55 -7.36
CA ALA A 352 11.67 2.97 -7.28
C ALA A 352 11.24 3.57 -8.61
N CYS A 353 11.77 3.06 -9.72
CA CYS A 353 11.45 3.45 -11.10
C CYS A 353 11.15 2.18 -11.91
N HIS A 354 10.17 2.23 -12.81
CA HIS A 354 9.75 1.07 -13.60
C HIS A 354 9.07 1.51 -14.91
N SER A 355 8.98 0.58 -15.87
CA SER A 355 8.36 0.79 -17.19
C SER A 355 6.90 1.27 -17.14
N ALA A 356 6.14 0.78 -16.15
CA ALA A 356 4.71 1.06 -15.97
C ALA A 356 4.37 2.43 -15.35
N MET A 357 5.34 3.35 -15.25
CA MET A 357 5.06 4.71 -14.75
C MET A 357 4.11 5.45 -15.72
N VAL A 358 3.05 6.08 -15.18
CA VAL A 358 2.06 6.85 -15.94
C VAL A 358 2.72 8.01 -16.66
N SER A 359 3.68 8.66 -16.02
CA SER A 359 4.44 9.76 -16.62
C SER A 359 5.14 9.32 -17.92
N LEU A 360 5.78 8.15 -17.92
CA LEU A 360 6.40 7.59 -19.13
C LEU A 360 5.36 7.19 -20.19
N THR A 361 4.21 6.67 -19.77
CA THR A 361 3.09 6.40 -20.70
C THR A 361 2.60 7.69 -21.35
N ALA A 362 2.42 8.77 -20.59
CA ALA A 362 2.01 10.07 -21.13
C ALA A 362 3.06 10.65 -22.09
N MET A 363 4.35 10.54 -21.75
CA MET A 363 5.42 10.97 -22.66
C MET A 363 5.39 10.21 -23.99
N LEU A 364 5.14 8.89 -23.96
CA LEU A 364 5.02 8.07 -25.16
C LEU A 364 3.80 8.48 -26.00
N LEU A 365 2.64 8.67 -25.36
CA LEU A 365 1.43 9.10 -26.05
C LEU A 365 1.59 10.51 -26.66
N PHE A 366 2.21 11.44 -25.94
CA PHE A 366 2.54 12.76 -26.46
C PHE A 366 3.48 12.69 -27.66
N ALA A 367 4.49 11.81 -27.63
CA ALA A 367 5.41 11.60 -28.74
C ALA A 367 4.68 11.14 -30.02
N TRP A 368 3.76 10.19 -29.87
CA TRP A 368 2.90 9.71 -30.95
C TRP A 368 1.97 10.79 -31.50
N LEU A 369 1.27 11.51 -30.62
CA LEU A 369 0.35 12.59 -31.00
C LEU A 369 1.08 13.76 -31.67
N SER A 370 2.32 14.03 -31.28
CA SER A 370 3.15 15.09 -31.87
C SER A 370 3.92 14.65 -33.11
N ASN A 371 3.90 13.36 -33.46
CA ASN A 371 4.65 12.81 -34.60
C ASN A 371 6.17 13.16 -34.57
N ILE A 372 6.77 13.23 -33.37
CA ILE A 372 8.19 13.57 -33.19
C ILE A 372 9.01 12.28 -33.13
N SER A 373 9.58 11.88 -34.27
CA SER A 373 10.28 10.59 -34.46
C SER A 373 11.33 10.30 -33.39
N ILE A 374 12.27 11.22 -33.19
CA ILE A 374 13.38 11.07 -32.23
C ILE A 374 12.85 10.90 -30.80
N PHE A 375 11.73 11.53 -30.47
CA PHE A 375 11.14 11.42 -29.13
C PHE A 375 10.43 10.09 -28.94
N ILE A 376 9.75 9.57 -29.97
CA ILE A 376 9.16 8.23 -29.98
C ILE A 376 10.25 7.19 -29.73
N GLU A 377 11.35 7.24 -30.47
CA GLU A 377 12.49 6.32 -30.36
C GLU A 377 13.10 6.31 -28.95
N LEU A 378 13.40 7.50 -28.41
CA LEU A 378 14.01 7.63 -27.08
C LEU A 378 13.10 7.06 -25.98
N ILE A 379 11.79 7.31 -26.04
CA ILE A 379 10.85 6.82 -25.02
C ILE A 379 10.60 5.32 -25.17
N ILE A 380 10.54 4.79 -26.39
CA ILE A 380 10.46 3.34 -26.64
C ILE A 380 11.70 2.64 -26.09
N LEU A 381 12.90 3.15 -26.39
CA LEU A 381 14.15 2.60 -25.87
C LEU A 381 14.20 2.65 -24.34
N LEU A 382 13.83 3.77 -23.73
CA LEU A 382 13.79 3.93 -22.28
C LEU A 382 12.82 2.93 -21.63
N LYS A 383 11.56 2.89 -22.10
CA LYS A 383 10.54 2.01 -21.53
C LYS A 383 10.87 0.53 -21.76
N GLY A 384 11.37 0.17 -22.95
CA GLY A 384 11.84 -1.18 -23.26
C GLY A 384 12.98 -1.61 -22.35
N SER A 385 13.99 -0.76 -22.18
CA SER A 385 15.14 -1.02 -21.29
C SER A 385 14.70 -1.19 -19.84
N MET A 386 13.83 -0.30 -19.33
CA MET A 386 13.29 -0.38 -17.98
C MET A 386 12.42 -1.63 -17.78
N TYR A 387 11.67 -2.05 -18.81
CA TYR A 387 10.84 -3.23 -18.76
C TYR A 387 11.68 -4.50 -18.66
N ILE A 388 12.70 -4.64 -19.52
CA ILE A 388 13.64 -5.76 -19.50
C ILE A 388 14.39 -5.81 -18.16
N TRP A 389 14.85 -4.65 -17.67
CA TRP A 389 15.52 -4.55 -16.37
C TRP A 389 14.61 -5.02 -15.23
N ARG A 390 13.36 -4.55 -15.19
CA ARG A 390 12.36 -4.98 -14.20
C ARG A 390 12.13 -6.49 -14.23
N LYS A 391 11.94 -7.10 -15.40
CA LYS A 391 11.79 -8.56 -15.52
C LYS A 391 13.05 -9.32 -15.10
N GLY A 392 14.23 -8.76 -15.39
CA GLY A 392 15.51 -9.31 -14.92
C GLY A 392 15.64 -9.32 -13.40
N VAL A 393 15.21 -8.25 -12.72
CA VAL A 393 15.19 -8.17 -11.25
C VAL A 393 14.23 -9.18 -10.65
N LEU A 394 13.01 -9.31 -11.21
CA LEU A 394 12.00 -10.26 -10.71
C LEU A 394 12.44 -11.72 -10.88
N LYS A 395 13.07 -12.05 -12.01
CA LYS A 395 13.65 -13.37 -12.27
C LYS A 395 14.75 -13.70 -11.24
N LYS A 396 15.62 -12.75 -10.90
CA LYS A 396 16.64 -12.92 -9.84
C LYS A 396 16.00 -13.15 -8.47
N LYS A 397 14.88 -12.50 -8.17
CA LYS A 397 14.10 -12.67 -6.92
C LYS A 397 13.18 -13.91 -6.92
N LYS A 398 13.22 -14.77 -7.95
CA LYS A 398 12.35 -15.96 -8.13
C LYS A 398 10.85 -15.65 -8.00
N GLN A 399 10.43 -14.45 -8.40
CA GLN A 399 9.01 -14.06 -8.41
C GLN A 399 8.33 -14.53 -9.70
N LEU A 400 7.02 -14.79 -9.63
CA LEU A 400 6.19 -15.16 -10.77
C LEU A 400 6.19 -14.03 -11.81
N TRP A 401 6.29 -14.40 -13.10
CA TRP A 401 6.19 -13.47 -14.22
C TRP A 401 5.58 -14.20 -15.43
N PHE A 402 5.02 -13.44 -16.38
CA PHE A 402 4.22 -13.98 -17.49
C PHE A 402 4.96 -13.83 -18.84
N PRO A 403 5.70 -14.85 -19.30
CA PRO A 403 6.56 -14.73 -20.49
C PRO A 403 5.80 -14.36 -21.76
N VAL A 404 4.61 -14.96 -21.97
CA VAL A 404 3.78 -14.68 -23.15
C VAL A 404 3.30 -13.23 -23.16
N LEU A 405 2.78 -12.73 -22.03
CA LEU A 405 2.36 -11.33 -21.90
C LEU A 405 3.55 -10.38 -22.06
N SER A 406 4.74 -10.77 -21.60
CA SER A 406 5.94 -9.97 -21.77
C SER A 406 6.38 -9.85 -23.24
N VAL A 407 6.26 -10.92 -24.03
CA VAL A 407 6.50 -10.85 -25.47
C VAL A 407 5.45 -9.97 -26.15
N CYS A 408 4.17 -10.18 -25.85
CA CYS A 408 3.09 -9.33 -26.38
C CYS A 408 3.32 -7.84 -26.07
N ARG A 409 3.73 -7.52 -24.84
CA ARG A 409 4.04 -6.17 -24.41
C ARG A 409 5.16 -5.53 -25.24
N ILE A 410 6.26 -6.26 -25.47
CA ILE A 410 7.40 -5.78 -26.27
C ILE A 410 6.97 -5.57 -27.72
N LEU A 411 6.20 -6.50 -28.29
CA LEU A 411 5.63 -6.34 -29.63
C LEU A 411 4.74 -5.11 -29.73
N CYS A 412 3.84 -4.88 -28.77
CA CYS A 412 3.00 -3.67 -28.73
C CYS A 412 3.80 -2.37 -28.58
N LEU A 413 5.04 -2.43 -28.11
CA LEU A 413 5.93 -1.25 -28.04
C LEU A 413 6.65 -0.99 -29.37
N LEU A 414 7.10 -2.04 -30.06
CA LEU A 414 7.94 -1.94 -31.26
C LEU A 414 7.13 -1.92 -32.57
N VAL A 415 6.07 -2.71 -32.67
CA VAL A 415 5.27 -2.86 -33.89
C VAL A 415 4.68 -1.53 -34.37
N PRO A 416 4.11 -0.65 -33.50
CA PRO A 416 3.64 0.66 -33.95
C PRO A 416 4.73 1.50 -34.61
N TYR A 417 5.95 1.50 -34.05
CA TYR A 417 7.09 2.23 -34.60
C TYR A 417 7.52 1.67 -35.96
N ILE A 418 7.66 0.35 -36.08
CA ILE A 418 8.03 -0.31 -37.35
C ILE A 418 7.00 -0.01 -38.44
N LEU A 419 5.71 -0.12 -38.12
CA LEU A 419 4.63 0.15 -39.09
C LEU A 419 4.59 1.62 -39.52
N TRP A 420 4.90 2.54 -38.60
CA TRP A 420 5.00 3.97 -38.86
C TRP A 420 6.21 4.30 -39.74
N ASP A 421 7.39 3.74 -39.44
CA ASP A 421 8.63 3.94 -40.20
C ASP A 421 8.53 3.39 -41.63
N LEU A 422 7.88 2.22 -41.78
CA LEU A 422 7.64 1.60 -43.09
C LEU A 422 6.51 2.27 -43.89
N GLY A 423 5.75 3.20 -43.29
CA GLY A 423 4.60 3.85 -43.92
C GLY A 423 3.45 2.91 -44.27
N TRP A 424 3.39 1.71 -43.66
CA TRP A 424 2.41 0.67 -43.99
C TRP A 424 1.00 0.99 -43.47
N ILE A 425 0.91 1.75 -42.39
CA ILE A 425 -0.34 2.24 -41.83
C ILE A 425 -0.20 3.77 -41.69
N THR A 426 -1.20 4.55 -42.07
CA THR A 426 -1.14 6.03 -41.92
C THR A 426 -2.09 6.54 -40.86
N ILE A 427 -2.84 5.65 -40.22
CA ILE A 427 -3.93 5.99 -39.32
C ILE A 427 -3.41 5.96 -37.87
N LEU A 428 -3.05 7.14 -37.36
CA LEU A 428 -2.63 7.38 -35.96
C LEU A 428 -3.46 6.61 -34.90
N PRO A 429 -4.80 6.51 -35.00
CA PRO A 429 -5.61 5.68 -34.11
C PRO A 429 -5.14 4.22 -33.94
N VAL A 430 -4.62 3.59 -34.99
CA VAL A 430 -4.13 2.20 -34.93
C VAL A 430 -2.87 2.10 -34.07
N TYR A 431 -1.94 3.05 -34.24
CA TYR A 431 -0.71 3.12 -33.44
C TYR A 431 -1.01 3.35 -31.97
N LEU A 432 -1.93 4.27 -31.67
CA LEU A 432 -2.35 4.55 -30.31
C LEU A 432 -3.04 3.34 -29.68
N LEU A 433 -3.89 2.61 -30.42
CA LEU A 433 -4.56 1.42 -29.91
C LEU A 433 -3.59 0.31 -29.54
N ILE A 434 -2.63 -0.01 -30.42
CA ILE A 434 -1.61 -1.03 -30.16
C ILE A 434 -0.72 -0.58 -28.99
N THR A 435 -0.29 0.68 -28.97
CA THR A 435 0.52 1.25 -27.88
C THR A 435 -0.22 1.16 -26.54
N LEU A 436 -1.48 1.61 -26.47
CA LEU A 436 -2.31 1.56 -25.27
C LEU A 436 -2.54 0.12 -24.79
N THR A 437 -2.67 -0.84 -25.71
CA THR A 437 -2.75 -2.27 -25.37
C THR A 437 -1.46 -2.74 -24.68
N GLY A 438 -0.30 -2.34 -25.20
CA GLY A 438 0.99 -2.59 -24.56
C GLY A 438 1.07 -1.95 -23.16
N GLU A 439 0.70 -0.67 -23.03
CA GLU A 439 0.71 0.03 -21.75
C GLU A 439 -0.25 -0.59 -20.72
N LEU A 440 -1.40 -1.10 -21.18
CA LEU A 440 -2.35 -1.84 -20.36
C LEU A 440 -1.72 -3.13 -19.82
N ILE A 441 -1.02 -3.89 -20.67
CA ILE A 441 -0.32 -5.11 -20.23
C ILE A 441 0.76 -4.77 -19.21
N ASP A 442 1.59 -3.76 -19.46
CA ASP A 442 2.68 -3.35 -18.55
C ASP A 442 2.15 -2.96 -17.16
N ARG A 443 1.06 -2.18 -17.14
CA ARG A 443 0.38 -1.81 -15.90
C ARG A 443 -0.24 -3.02 -15.23
N ALA A 444 -0.95 -3.88 -15.95
CA ALA A 444 -1.59 -5.05 -15.37
C ALA A 444 -0.57 -5.97 -14.69
N GLU A 445 0.55 -6.25 -15.37
CA GLU A 445 1.67 -6.97 -14.78
C GLU A 445 2.27 -6.24 -13.57
N PHE A 446 2.34 -4.91 -13.61
CA PHE A 446 2.82 -4.11 -12.47
C PHE A 446 1.96 -4.26 -11.23
N TYR A 447 0.63 -4.25 -11.37
CA TYR A 447 -0.26 -4.46 -10.24
C TYR A 447 -0.11 -5.87 -9.65
N TYR A 448 0.10 -6.87 -10.50
CA TYR A 448 0.36 -8.23 -10.04
C TYR A 448 1.70 -8.36 -9.30
N GLU A 449 2.73 -7.67 -9.76
CA GLU A 449 4.08 -7.72 -9.18
C GLU A 449 4.26 -6.81 -7.94
N SER A 450 3.48 -5.72 -7.85
CA SER A 450 3.62 -4.67 -6.82
C SER A 450 3.00 -5.03 -5.47
N ASP A 451 2.80 -6.31 -5.19
CA ASP A 451 2.18 -6.77 -3.94
C ASP A 451 2.97 -6.33 -2.70
N VAL A 452 2.24 -6.09 -1.62
CA VAL A 452 2.76 -5.58 -0.35
C VAL A 452 3.08 -6.75 0.54
N VAL A 453 4.25 -6.74 1.18
CA VAL A 453 4.62 -7.77 2.15
C VAL A 453 3.64 -7.72 3.32
N THR A 454 2.92 -8.82 3.54
CA THR A 454 1.97 -8.99 4.65
C THR A 454 2.57 -9.82 5.77
N PRO A 455 2.03 -9.76 7.00
CA PRO A 455 2.44 -10.67 8.06
C PRO A 455 2.30 -12.14 7.66
N LYS A 456 1.26 -12.48 6.89
CA LYS A 456 1.05 -13.85 6.37
C LYS A 456 2.15 -14.30 5.42
N ASP A 457 2.75 -13.37 4.67
CA ASP A 457 3.91 -13.66 3.82
C ASP A 457 5.17 -13.85 4.67
N GLU A 458 5.42 -12.95 5.63
CA GLU A 458 6.64 -12.97 6.45
C GLU A 458 6.72 -14.22 7.34
N LEU A 459 5.58 -14.76 7.79
CA LEU A 459 5.51 -16.03 8.53
C LEU A 459 6.02 -17.25 7.78
N ARG A 460 6.19 -17.17 6.46
CA ARG A 460 6.77 -18.24 5.64
C ARG A 460 8.23 -18.00 5.28
N MET A 461 8.70 -16.76 5.43
CA MET A 461 10.05 -16.36 5.06
C MET A 461 11.04 -16.49 6.22
N MET A 462 10.57 -16.85 7.42
CA MET A 462 11.41 -17.20 8.57
C MET A 462 12.08 -18.56 8.31
N ASN A 463 13.15 -18.53 7.50
CA ASN A 463 14.21 -19.54 7.52
C ASN A 463 15.33 -19.07 8.44
#